data_AF-A0A2A1ZQL2-F1
#
_entry.id   AF-A0A2A1ZQL2-F1
#
_cell.length_a   1.000
_cell.length_b   1.000
_cell.length_c   1.000
_cell.angle_alpha   90.00
_cell.angle_beta   90.00
_cell.angle_gamma   90.00
#
_symmetry.space_group_name_H-M   'P 1'
#
loop_
_entity.id
_entity.type
_entity.pdbx_description
1 polymer ?
#
loop_
_entity_poly.entity_id
_entity_poly.type
_entity_poly.pdbx_seq_one_letter_code
_entity_poly.pdbx_strand_id
1 'polypeptide(L)'
;MAFKNNKEEDTIYLYSKKVKIQKLVESFTVIPSFEIVKYLKNKEIYLPNYVHKALVRKNIAPTIAGAENDNKFSDEMKHRLKWFDKFTIFQLEKLAQSYQLKVNVAEYKKDFWDIIVRNRTELGINNLEFVKLQNLTMKYQREQQETYQELKNNFLEVYFEAPGYFDGSLLDEAKEVLEQSTTLGEVRDLGKIYGVEIPRRINKKQLIDILALKLKLDEEKTEEISKKSILELERYAKRRKVNVSIELKKSDMIEYILIKKDNEEIQECYKGSLQIFDGMNIEEYLYNLKFEEISTKVNEAKRKRNKTIQIALAVIVVLSVGGYFLATNL
;
A
#
# COMPACT_ATOMS: atom_id res chain seq x y z
N MET A 1 -7.58 -18.26 -6.82
CA MET A 1 -6.45 -18.75 -7.62
C MET A 1 -5.25 -17.88 -7.28
N ALA A 2 -4.51 -18.25 -6.23
CA ALA A 2 -3.26 -17.59 -5.83
C ALA A 2 -2.27 -17.61 -6.99
N PHE A 3 -1.43 -16.56 -7.12
CA PHE A 3 -0.27 -16.44 -8.04
C PHE A 3 0.10 -17.82 -8.61
N LYS A 4 -0.51 -18.19 -9.74
CA LYS A 4 -0.06 -19.36 -10.49
C LYS A 4 1.39 -19.05 -10.75
N ASN A 5 2.29 -19.87 -10.22
CA ASN A 5 3.74 -19.78 -10.33
C ASN A 5 4.20 -19.11 -11.64
N ASN A 6 4.17 -17.77 -11.72
CA ASN A 6 4.77 -16.99 -12.79
C ASN A 6 6.25 -16.81 -12.45
N LYS A 7 6.88 -17.87 -11.91
CA LYS A 7 8.22 -18.21 -12.31
C LYS A 7 8.11 -18.44 -13.81
N GLU A 8 8.50 -17.47 -14.64
CA GLU A 8 9.26 -17.70 -15.89
C GLU A 8 9.29 -16.51 -16.88
N GLU A 9 8.31 -15.62 -16.90
CA GLU A 9 8.33 -14.52 -17.88
C GLU A 9 9.02 -13.26 -17.34
N ASP A 10 10.35 -13.26 -17.36
CA ASP A 10 11.17 -12.06 -17.09
C ASP A 10 11.27 -11.10 -18.29
N THR A 11 10.64 -11.47 -19.40
CA THR A 11 10.71 -10.74 -20.66
C THR A 11 9.38 -10.73 -21.38
N ILE A 12 9.08 -9.61 -22.02
CA ILE A 12 7.95 -9.48 -22.94
C ILE A 12 8.47 -9.21 -24.36
N TYR A 13 7.69 -9.61 -25.35
CA TYR A 13 7.96 -9.27 -26.75
C TYR A 13 7.23 -7.97 -27.09
N LEU A 14 8.00 -6.92 -27.37
CA LEU A 14 7.48 -5.69 -27.95
C LEU A 14 7.83 -5.70 -29.43
N TYR A 15 6.80 -5.81 -30.28
CA TYR A 15 6.95 -6.16 -31.69
C TYR A 15 7.73 -7.48 -31.85
N SER A 16 8.99 -7.39 -32.30
CA SER A 16 9.90 -8.53 -32.50
C SER A 16 11.09 -8.51 -31.53
N LYS A 17 11.12 -7.58 -30.56
CA LYS A 17 12.23 -7.43 -29.62
C LYS A 17 11.85 -7.99 -28.25
N LYS A 18 12.68 -8.90 -27.75
CA LYS A 18 12.60 -9.40 -26.37
C LYS A 18 13.12 -8.33 -25.41
N VAL A 19 12.26 -7.82 -24.55
CA VAL A 19 12.58 -6.76 -23.57
C VAL A 19 12.38 -7.31 -22.16
N LYS A 20 13.35 -7.06 -21.27
CA LYS A 20 13.23 -7.44 -19.85
C LYS A 20 12.17 -6.58 -19.16
N ILE A 21 11.27 -7.21 -18.40
CA ILE A 21 10.21 -6.51 -17.66
C ILE A 21 10.79 -5.45 -16.74
N GLN A 22 11.83 -5.79 -15.98
CA GLN A 22 12.48 -4.84 -15.06
C GLN A 22 12.93 -3.54 -15.74
N LYS A 23 13.54 -3.64 -16.93
CA LYS A 23 13.99 -2.45 -17.69
C LYS A 23 12.81 -1.62 -18.21
N LEU A 24 11.74 -2.30 -18.62
CA LEU A 24 10.54 -1.64 -19.11
C LEU A 24 9.83 -0.88 -17.98
N VAL A 25 9.61 -1.56 -16.86
CA VAL A 25 9.01 -0.99 -15.65
C VAL A 25 9.80 0.23 -15.16
N GLU A 26 11.13 0.14 -15.11
CA GLU A 26 11.99 1.26 -14.72
C GLU A 26 11.81 2.46 -15.67
N SER A 27 11.65 2.22 -16.97
CA SER A 27 11.40 3.28 -17.94
C SER A 27 10.03 3.96 -17.78
N PHE A 28 9.03 3.27 -17.23
CA PHE A 28 7.68 3.83 -17.03
C PHE A 28 7.56 4.70 -15.77
N THR A 29 8.57 4.71 -14.89
CA THR A 29 8.55 5.50 -13.64
C THR A 29 8.51 7.01 -13.86
N VAL A 30 8.89 7.50 -15.04
CA VAL A 30 8.86 8.92 -15.41
C VAL A 30 7.48 9.39 -15.86
N ILE A 31 6.54 8.47 -16.15
CA ILE A 31 5.20 8.84 -16.60
C ILE A 31 4.46 9.48 -15.42
N PRO A 32 3.93 10.72 -15.54
CA PRO A 32 3.18 11.39 -14.47
C PRO A 32 1.88 10.65 -14.13
N SER A 33 1.48 10.68 -12.86
CA SER A 33 0.31 9.93 -12.36
C SER A 33 -0.98 10.28 -13.09
N PHE A 34 -1.19 11.53 -13.51
CA PHE A 34 -2.39 11.92 -14.25
C PHE A 34 -2.51 11.19 -15.62
N GLU A 35 -1.40 10.94 -16.32
CA GLU A 35 -1.40 10.16 -17.56
C GLU A 35 -1.63 8.67 -17.27
N ILE A 36 -1.07 8.16 -16.16
CA ILE A 36 -1.30 6.77 -15.72
C ILE A 36 -2.79 6.57 -15.43
N VAL A 37 -3.38 7.43 -14.63
CA VAL A 37 -4.80 7.39 -14.24
C VAL A 37 -5.70 7.51 -15.46
N LYS A 38 -5.40 8.44 -16.37
CA LYS A 38 -6.11 8.56 -17.64
C LYS A 38 -6.05 7.27 -18.47
N TYR A 39 -4.86 6.66 -18.57
CA TYR A 39 -4.69 5.39 -19.27
C TYR A 39 -5.53 4.27 -18.64
N LEU A 40 -5.48 4.13 -17.31
CA LEU A 40 -6.23 3.10 -16.56
C LEU A 40 -7.74 3.27 -16.74
N LYS A 41 -8.26 4.50 -16.58
CA LYS A 41 -9.70 4.80 -16.78
C LYS A 41 -10.15 4.50 -18.20
N ASN A 42 -9.36 4.85 -19.22
CA ASN A 42 -9.66 4.53 -20.62
C ASN A 42 -9.71 3.02 -20.90
N LYS A 43 -9.08 2.21 -20.06
CA LYS A 43 -9.08 0.75 -20.13
C LYS A 43 -10.03 0.10 -19.14
N GLU A 44 -10.77 0.89 -18.37
CA GLU A 44 -11.64 0.43 -17.29
C GLU A 44 -10.88 -0.45 -16.27
N ILE A 45 -9.59 -0.15 -16.07
CA ILE A 45 -8.75 -0.82 -15.10
C ILE A 45 -8.83 -0.05 -13.79
N TYR A 46 -9.33 -0.72 -12.76
CA TYR A 46 -9.40 -0.23 -11.40
C TYR A 46 -8.60 -1.13 -10.48
N LEU A 47 -8.16 -0.60 -9.35
CA LEU A 47 -7.29 -1.32 -8.44
C LEU A 47 -7.86 -1.31 -7.03
N PRO A 48 -7.79 -2.42 -6.30
CA PRO A 48 -8.24 -2.43 -4.92
C PRO A 48 -7.24 -1.69 -4.02
N ASN A 49 -7.73 -1.03 -2.98
CA ASN A 49 -6.95 -0.24 -2.03
C ASN A 49 -5.81 -1.02 -1.37
N TYR A 50 -5.94 -2.34 -1.19
CA TYR A 50 -4.85 -3.15 -0.63
C TYR A 50 -3.59 -3.15 -1.52
N VAL A 51 -3.71 -2.89 -2.82
CA VAL A 51 -2.54 -2.67 -3.71
C VAL A 51 -1.82 -1.38 -3.31
N HIS A 52 -2.56 -0.29 -3.13
CA HIS A 52 -2.00 0.98 -2.67
C HIS A 52 -1.32 0.83 -1.30
N LYS A 53 -2.00 0.19 -0.34
CA LYS A 53 -1.46 -0.12 0.99
C LYS A 53 -0.10 -0.82 0.88
N ALA A 54 -0.04 -1.90 0.08
CA ALA A 54 1.17 -2.70 -0.06
C ALA A 54 2.33 -1.89 -0.67
N LEU A 55 2.06 -1.04 -1.68
CA LEU A 55 3.05 -0.16 -2.29
C LEU A 55 3.61 0.86 -1.29
N VAL A 56 2.75 1.54 -0.52
CA VAL A 56 3.16 2.52 0.48
C VAL A 56 3.97 1.85 1.60
N ARG A 57 3.48 0.72 2.12
CA ARG A 57 4.14 -0.03 3.19
C ARG A 57 5.55 -0.47 2.78
N LYS A 58 5.70 -1.07 1.60
CA LYS A 58 7.00 -1.50 1.08
C LYS A 58 7.98 -0.33 0.94
N ASN A 59 7.48 0.84 0.57
CA ASN A 59 8.28 2.05 0.37
C ASN A 59 8.87 2.57 1.70
N ILE A 60 8.08 2.57 2.78
CA ILE A 60 8.50 3.12 4.07
C ILE A 60 9.17 2.09 5.00
N ALA A 61 8.92 0.79 4.79
CA ALA A 61 9.46 -0.29 5.64
C ALA A 61 10.99 -0.26 5.82
N PRO A 62 11.83 -0.03 4.79
CA PRO A 62 13.29 0.03 4.96
C PRO A 62 13.72 1.16 5.90
N THR A 63 13.06 2.31 5.82
CA THR A 63 13.38 3.48 6.65
C THR A 63 13.01 3.23 8.12
N ILE A 64 11.89 2.55 8.35
CA ILE A 64 11.44 2.15 9.71
C ILE A 64 12.41 1.14 10.31
N ALA A 65 12.78 0.09 9.57
CA ALA A 65 13.74 -0.91 10.03
C ALA A 65 15.11 -0.28 10.36
N GLY A 66 15.56 0.70 9.55
CA GLY A 66 16.78 1.45 9.85
C GLY A 66 16.67 2.30 11.12
N ALA A 67 15.54 3.01 11.30
CA ALA A 67 15.32 3.90 12.44
C ALA A 67 15.13 3.16 13.78
N GLU A 68 14.61 1.94 13.75
CA GLU A 68 14.52 1.06 14.93
C GLU A 68 15.93 0.68 15.45
N ASN A 69 16.84 0.34 14.55
CA ASN A 69 18.24 0.03 14.88
C ASN A 69 18.99 1.24 15.45
N ASP A 70 18.63 2.45 15.01
CA ASP A 70 19.24 3.71 15.48
C ASP A 70 18.60 4.25 16.78
N ASN A 71 17.65 3.52 17.39
CA ASN A 71 16.94 3.92 18.60
C ASN A 71 16.23 5.29 18.50
N LYS A 72 15.83 5.69 17.28
CA LYS A 72 15.22 7.00 16.97
C LYS A 72 13.74 7.11 17.36
N PHE A 73 13.13 6.02 17.80
CA PHE A 73 11.70 5.96 18.12
C PHE A 73 11.43 6.02 19.62
N SER A 74 10.38 6.77 20.00
CA SER A 74 9.84 6.77 21.36
C SER A 74 9.22 5.40 21.72
N ASP A 75 9.05 5.12 23.01
CA ASP A 75 8.45 3.85 23.46
C ASP A 75 7.01 3.68 22.99
N GLU A 76 6.24 4.76 22.95
CA GLU A 76 4.90 4.77 22.35
C GLU A 76 4.95 4.37 20.87
N MET A 77 5.92 4.89 20.13
CA MET A 77 6.08 4.56 18.71
C MET A 77 6.50 3.10 18.54
N LYS A 78 7.49 2.63 19.30
CA LYS A 78 7.88 1.21 19.31
C LYS A 78 6.69 0.29 19.60
N HIS A 79 5.81 0.69 20.52
CA HIS A 79 4.57 -0.04 20.80
C HIS A 79 3.65 -0.07 19.58
N ARG A 80 3.43 1.06 18.90
CA ARG A 80 2.59 1.14 17.69
C ARG A 80 3.18 0.32 16.54
N LEU A 81 4.49 0.38 16.33
CA LEU A 81 5.20 -0.32 15.24
C LEU A 81 5.13 -1.85 15.35
N LYS A 82 4.78 -2.41 16.51
CA LYS A 82 4.47 -3.85 16.63
C LYS A 82 3.35 -4.30 15.71
N TRP A 83 2.49 -3.37 15.30
CA TRP A 83 1.36 -3.58 14.41
C TRP A 83 1.62 -3.07 12.98
N PHE A 84 2.85 -2.67 12.66
CA PHE A 84 3.21 -2.07 11.37
C PHE A 84 2.80 -2.95 10.18
N ASP A 85 2.78 -4.25 10.38
CA ASP A 85 2.35 -5.22 9.39
C ASP A 85 0.85 -5.18 9.07
N LYS A 86 0.05 -4.76 10.03
CA LYS A 86 -1.41 -4.66 9.88
C LYS A 86 -1.90 -3.25 9.59
N PHE A 87 -1.02 -2.24 9.61
CA PHE A 87 -1.40 -0.84 9.44
C PHE A 87 -2.26 -0.59 8.20
N THR A 88 -3.30 0.24 8.37
CA THR A 88 -4.11 0.73 7.27
C THR A 88 -3.39 1.81 6.46
N ILE A 89 -3.90 2.17 5.27
CA ILE A 89 -3.31 3.24 4.44
C ILE A 89 -3.17 4.54 5.24
N PHE A 90 -4.23 4.94 5.95
CA PHE A 90 -4.23 6.11 6.83
C PHE A 90 -3.08 6.08 7.84
N GLN A 91 -2.85 4.94 8.50
CA GLN A 91 -1.80 4.81 9.50
C GLN A 91 -0.41 4.88 8.87
N LEU A 92 -0.21 4.25 7.72
CA LEU A 92 1.05 4.29 6.98
C LEU A 92 1.40 5.71 6.54
N GLU A 93 0.43 6.45 6.01
CA GLU A 93 0.64 7.82 5.56
C GLU A 93 0.84 8.79 6.72
N LYS A 94 0.07 8.64 7.81
CA LYS A 94 0.23 9.46 9.01
C LYS A 94 1.57 9.22 9.67
N LEU A 95 2.04 7.96 9.70
CA LEU A 95 3.38 7.62 10.15
C LEU A 95 4.44 8.31 9.26
N ALA A 96 4.29 8.22 7.94
CA ALA A 96 5.21 8.86 7.01
C ALA A 96 5.27 10.38 7.20
N GLN A 97 4.12 11.03 7.36
CA GLN A 97 4.05 12.47 7.60
C GLN A 97 4.69 12.87 8.95
N SER A 98 4.33 12.15 10.02
CA SER A 98 4.75 12.49 11.39
C SER A 98 6.26 12.37 11.58
N TYR A 99 6.91 11.47 10.84
CA TYR A 99 8.36 11.21 10.92
C TYR A 99 9.12 11.73 9.71
N GLN A 100 8.46 12.52 8.85
CA GLN A 100 9.03 13.05 7.62
C GLN A 100 9.67 11.95 6.74
N LEU A 101 9.10 10.75 6.78
CA LEU A 101 9.52 9.64 5.93
C LEU A 101 9.08 9.98 4.51
N LYS A 102 10.06 10.20 3.63
CA LYS A 102 9.77 10.50 2.23
C LYS A 102 9.37 9.22 1.51
N VAL A 103 8.13 9.16 1.03
CA VAL A 103 7.70 8.13 0.09
C VAL A 103 8.38 8.40 -1.25
N ASN A 104 9.19 7.45 -1.72
CA ASN A 104 9.87 7.51 -2.99
C ASN A 104 8.90 7.19 -4.13
N VAL A 105 8.46 8.23 -4.84
CA VAL A 105 7.52 8.15 -5.97
C VAL A 105 8.03 7.24 -7.09
N ALA A 106 9.33 7.25 -7.38
CA ALA A 106 9.88 6.40 -8.43
C ALA A 106 9.82 4.91 -8.07
N GLU A 107 10.10 4.57 -6.81
CA GLU A 107 9.98 3.20 -6.30
C GLU A 107 8.51 2.75 -6.24
N TYR A 108 7.61 3.62 -5.79
CA TYR A 108 6.17 3.37 -5.84
C TYR A 108 5.71 3.05 -7.28
N LYS A 109 6.05 3.91 -8.25
CA LYS A 109 5.67 3.71 -9.67
C LYS A 109 6.30 2.46 -10.26
N LYS A 110 7.54 2.13 -9.87
CA LYS A 110 8.24 0.92 -10.31
C LYS A 110 7.44 -0.32 -9.91
N ASP A 111 7.11 -0.43 -8.63
CA ASP A 111 6.39 -1.59 -8.12
C ASP A 111 4.95 -1.65 -8.66
N PHE A 112 4.30 -0.50 -8.77
CA PHE A 112 3.00 -0.37 -9.43
C PHE A 112 3.04 -0.93 -10.86
N TRP A 113 3.99 -0.48 -11.68
CA TRP A 113 4.07 -0.92 -13.07
C TRP A 113 4.46 -2.39 -13.19
N ASP A 114 5.27 -2.90 -12.27
CA ASP A 114 5.61 -4.32 -12.24
C ASP A 114 4.37 -5.19 -12.00
N ILE A 115 3.49 -4.80 -11.06
CA ILE A 115 2.18 -5.45 -10.86
C ILE A 115 1.33 -5.40 -12.13
N ILE A 116 1.22 -4.23 -12.78
CA ILE A 116 0.40 -4.08 -14.00
C ILE A 116 0.95 -4.90 -15.18
N VAL A 117 2.26 -4.84 -15.43
CA VAL A 117 2.90 -5.53 -16.57
C VAL A 117 2.83 -7.05 -16.41
N ARG A 118 2.92 -7.56 -15.18
CA ARG A 118 2.86 -9.01 -14.93
C ARG A 118 1.45 -9.58 -15.00
N ASN A 119 0.43 -8.76 -14.73
CA ASN A 119 -0.97 -9.12 -14.89
C ASN A 119 -1.57 -8.61 -16.21
N ARG A 120 -0.71 -8.24 -17.18
CA ARG A 120 -1.13 -7.60 -18.44
C ARG A 120 -2.13 -8.43 -19.24
N THR A 121 -2.03 -9.75 -19.20
CA THR A 121 -2.88 -10.65 -19.98
C THR A 121 -4.30 -10.63 -19.43
N GLU A 122 -4.42 -10.75 -18.11
CA GLU A 122 -5.66 -10.70 -17.35
C GLU A 122 -6.29 -9.30 -17.42
N LEU A 123 -5.46 -8.25 -17.41
CA LEU A 123 -5.87 -6.85 -17.55
C LEU A 123 -6.19 -6.44 -19.00
N GLY A 124 -6.10 -7.34 -19.98
CA GLY A 124 -6.38 -7.04 -21.39
C GLY A 124 -5.42 -6.02 -22.02
N ILE A 125 -4.21 -5.87 -21.45
CA ILE A 125 -3.18 -4.94 -21.93
C ILE A 125 -2.36 -5.63 -23.03
N ASN A 126 -2.61 -5.20 -24.28
CA ASN A 126 -1.90 -5.71 -25.44
C ASN A 126 -0.56 -5.00 -25.68
N ASN A 127 0.25 -5.55 -26.59
CA ASN A 127 1.58 -5.01 -26.92
C ASN A 127 1.57 -3.59 -27.47
N LEU A 128 0.51 -3.18 -28.18
CA LEU A 128 0.39 -1.82 -28.73
C LEU A 128 0.26 -0.78 -27.61
N GLU A 129 -0.36 -1.14 -26.48
CA GLU A 129 -0.45 -0.24 -25.33
C GLU A 129 0.92 0.04 -24.70
N PHE A 130 1.80 -0.97 -24.62
CA PHE A 130 3.18 -0.73 -24.15
C PHE A 130 3.97 0.22 -25.04
N VAL A 131 3.70 0.24 -26.34
CA VAL A 131 4.30 1.21 -27.27
C VAL A 131 3.82 2.62 -26.94
N LYS A 132 2.52 2.80 -26.67
CA LYS A 132 1.98 4.10 -26.25
C LYS A 132 2.61 4.56 -24.93
N LEU A 133 2.76 3.64 -23.98
CA LEU A 133 3.44 3.92 -22.71
C LEU A 133 4.91 4.30 -22.92
N GLN A 134 5.63 3.65 -23.84
CA GLN A 134 6.99 4.04 -24.20
C GLN A 134 7.07 5.45 -24.82
N ASN A 135 6.12 5.82 -25.66
CA ASN A 135 6.05 7.17 -26.21
C ASN A 135 5.81 8.22 -25.10
N LEU A 136 4.96 7.90 -24.11
CA LEU A 136 4.78 8.74 -22.93
C LEU A 136 6.08 8.84 -22.12
N THR A 137 6.78 7.74 -21.89
CA THR A 137 8.11 7.77 -21.25
C THR A 137 9.06 8.74 -21.95
N MET A 138 9.14 8.71 -23.28
CA MET A 138 10.00 9.62 -24.04
C MET A 138 9.58 11.09 -23.90
N LYS A 139 8.28 11.36 -23.86
CA LYS A 139 7.73 12.71 -23.66
C LYS A 139 8.10 13.28 -22.28
N TYR A 140 7.99 12.46 -21.23
CA TYR A 140 8.13 12.88 -19.84
C TYR A 140 9.52 12.65 -19.23
N GLN A 141 10.46 12.05 -19.98
CA GLN A 141 11.79 11.68 -19.46
C GLN A 141 12.59 12.84 -18.83
N ARG A 142 12.33 14.08 -19.26
CA ARG A 142 13.03 15.29 -18.80
C ARG A 142 12.23 16.10 -17.78
N GLU A 143 10.99 15.71 -17.50
CA GLU A 143 10.16 16.43 -16.55
C GLU A 143 10.54 16.07 -15.11
N GLN A 144 10.29 17.00 -14.20
CA GLN A 144 10.52 16.75 -12.78
C GLN A 144 9.48 15.75 -12.26
N GLN A 145 9.93 14.82 -11.43
CA GLN A 145 9.03 13.88 -10.78
C GLN A 145 8.09 14.60 -9.82
N GLU A 146 6.80 14.24 -9.90
CA GLU A 146 5.75 14.75 -9.02
C GLU A 146 5.96 14.38 -7.55
N THR A 147 5.24 15.07 -6.67
CA THR A 147 5.20 14.76 -5.24
C THR A 147 4.32 13.55 -4.96
N TYR A 148 4.55 12.88 -3.81
CA TYR A 148 3.68 11.78 -3.38
C TYR A 148 2.22 12.22 -3.20
N GLN A 149 1.98 13.45 -2.74
CA GLN A 149 0.62 13.96 -2.54
C GLN A 149 -0.13 14.12 -3.86
N GLU A 150 0.54 14.64 -4.90
CA GLU A 150 -0.03 14.75 -6.25
C GLU A 150 -0.32 13.37 -6.83
N LEU A 151 0.64 12.44 -6.71
CA LEU A 151 0.44 11.05 -7.13
C LEU A 151 -0.79 10.46 -6.44
N LYS A 152 -0.84 10.52 -5.10
CA LYS A 152 -1.93 9.98 -4.31
C LYS A 152 -3.27 10.52 -4.77
N ASN A 153 -3.40 11.84 -4.87
CA ASN A 153 -4.65 12.50 -5.24
C ASN A 153 -5.16 12.05 -6.61
N ASN A 154 -4.28 11.93 -7.60
CA ASN A 154 -4.68 11.46 -8.93
C ASN A 154 -5.12 9.99 -8.88
N PHE A 155 -4.40 9.14 -8.15
CA PHE A 155 -4.68 7.72 -8.06
C PHE A 155 -5.99 7.37 -7.32
N LEU A 156 -6.53 8.28 -6.51
CA LEU A 156 -7.84 8.08 -5.86
C LEU A 156 -8.97 7.80 -6.87
N GLU A 157 -8.83 8.24 -8.12
CA GLU A 157 -9.85 8.01 -9.15
C GLU A 157 -9.91 6.58 -9.69
N VAL A 158 -8.85 5.79 -9.46
CA VAL A 158 -8.70 4.42 -9.99
C VAL A 158 -8.60 3.38 -8.89
N TYR A 159 -8.43 3.81 -7.64
CA TYR A 159 -8.49 2.94 -6.49
C TYR A 159 -9.91 2.81 -5.95
N PHE A 160 -10.26 1.62 -5.45
CA PHE A 160 -11.55 1.36 -4.83
C PHE A 160 -11.39 0.44 -3.61
N GLU A 161 -12.36 0.47 -2.69
CA GLU A 161 -12.38 -0.45 -1.56
C GLU A 161 -13.02 -1.78 -1.96
N ALA A 162 -12.31 -2.89 -1.77
CA ALA A 162 -12.86 -4.22 -2.03
C ALA A 162 -13.83 -4.64 -0.90
N PRO A 163 -14.84 -5.48 -1.19
CA PRO A 163 -15.74 -6.01 -0.16
C PRO A 163 -14.97 -6.77 0.93
N GLY A 164 -15.31 -6.51 2.19
CA GLY A 164 -14.61 -7.08 3.35
C GLY A 164 -13.28 -6.41 3.69
N TYR A 165 -12.92 -5.33 2.98
CA TYR A 165 -11.76 -4.50 3.27
C TYR A 165 -12.16 -3.10 3.77
N PHE A 166 -11.28 -2.51 4.55
CA PHE A 166 -11.36 -1.12 4.97
C PHE A 166 -9.96 -0.51 4.96
N ASP A 167 -9.81 0.58 4.22
CA ASP A 167 -8.57 1.36 4.15
C ASP A 167 -7.38 0.47 3.74
N GLY A 168 -7.65 -0.43 2.78
CA GLY A 168 -6.70 -1.39 2.22
C GLY A 168 -6.37 -2.60 3.12
N SER A 169 -7.02 -2.74 4.28
CA SER A 169 -6.81 -3.88 5.20
C SER A 169 -8.08 -4.73 5.32
N LEU A 170 -7.96 -5.99 5.71
CA LEU A 170 -9.15 -6.79 6.02
C LEU A 170 -9.93 -6.13 7.16
N LEU A 171 -11.26 -6.16 7.10
CA LEU A 171 -12.13 -5.42 8.02
C LEU A 171 -11.80 -5.71 9.50
N ASP A 172 -11.59 -6.98 9.85
CA ASP A 172 -11.30 -7.37 11.23
C ASP A 172 -9.88 -6.95 11.67
N GLU A 173 -8.90 -7.03 10.78
CA GLU A 173 -7.54 -6.52 11.03
C GLU A 173 -7.54 -5.00 11.19
N ALA A 174 -8.29 -4.29 10.35
CA ALA A 174 -8.44 -2.85 10.41
C ALA A 174 -9.03 -2.42 11.75
N LYS A 175 -10.08 -3.10 12.24
CA LYS A 175 -10.67 -2.82 13.56
C LYS A 175 -9.65 -3.02 14.67
N GLU A 176 -8.95 -4.17 14.67
CA GLU A 176 -7.94 -4.50 15.66
C GLU A 176 -6.83 -3.44 15.69
N VAL A 177 -6.22 -3.16 14.54
CA VAL A 177 -5.06 -2.28 14.46
C VAL A 177 -5.41 -0.84 14.78
N LEU A 178 -6.56 -0.35 14.30
CA LEU A 178 -7.03 1.00 14.60
C LEU A 178 -7.31 1.14 16.10
N GLU A 179 -7.86 0.11 16.74
CA GLU A 179 -8.09 0.14 18.19
C GLU A 179 -6.78 0.23 18.98
N GLN A 180 -5.76 -0.54 18.57
CA GLN A 180 -4.50 -0.70 19.31
C GLN A 180 -3.47 0.40 19.04
N SER A 181 -3.43 0.95 17.82
CA SER A 181 -2.30 1.80 17.36
C SER A 181 -2.69 3.20 16.86
N THR A 182 -3.91 3.66 17.17
CA THR A 182 -4.32 5.05 16.94
C THR A 182 -4.72 5.78 18.23
N THR A 183 -4.80 7.11 18.21
CA THR A 183 -5.48 7.89 19.25
C THR A 183 -6.90 8.24 18.86
N LEU A 184 -7.72 8.67 19.82
CA LEU A 184 -9.08 9.17 19.56
C LEU A 184 -9.09 10.36 18.56
N GLY A 185 -8.04 11.19 18.53
CA GLY A 185 -7.93 12.26 17.54
C GLY A 185 -7.77 11.70 16.13
N GLU A 186 -6.94 10.68 15.98
CA GLU A 186 -6.64 10.07 14.68
C GLU A 186 -7.84 9.32 14.11
N VAL A 187 -8.65 8.66 14.94
CA VAL A 187 -9.91 8.06 14.47
C VAL A 187 -10.90 9.12 13.97
N ARG A 188 -10.91 10.33 14.56
CA ARG A 188 -11.73 11.45 14.02
C ARG A 188 -11.20 11.95 12.68
N ASP A 189 -9.88 12.06 12.55
CA ASP A 189 -9.26 12.45 11.28
C ASP A 189 -9.58 11.43 10.18
N LEU A 190 -9.51 10.13 10.51
CA LEU A 190 -9.94 9.05 9.64
C LEU A 190 -11.41 9.20 9.24
N GLY A 191 -12.31 9.48 10.18
CA GLY A 191 -13.72 9.74 9.88
C GLY A 191 -13.90 10.86 8.87
N LYS A 192 -13.18 11.98 9.01
CA LYS A 192 -13.24 13.10 8.06
C LYS A 192 -12.79 12.71 6.65
N ILE A 193 -11.76 11.87 6.52
CA ILE A 193 -11.28 11.37 5.21
C ILE A 193 -12.40 10.62 4.49
N TYR A 194 -13.21 9.86 5.24
CA TYR A 194 -14.35 9.12 4.71
C TYR A 194 -15.67 9.89 4.73
N GLY A 195 -15.65 11.21 4.95
CA GLY A 195 -16.87 12.04 5.01
C GLY A 195 -17.79 11.74 6.20
N VAL A 196 -17.30 11.02 7.21
CA VAL A 196 -18.03 10.67 8.43
C VAL A 196 -17.66 11.63 9.55
N GLU A 197 -18.58 12.55 9.87
CA GLU A 197 -18.41 13.43 11.02
C GLU A 197 -18.68 12.66 12.33
N ILE A 198 -17.61 12.37 13.08
CA ILE A 198 -17.73 11.67 14.36
C ILE A 198 -18.07 12.66 15.47
N PRO A 199 -19.25 12.55 16.10
CA PRO A 199 -19.67 13.49 17.13
C PRO A 199 -18.76 13.39 18.36
N ARG A 200 -18.48 14.53 19.01
CA ARG A 200 -17.64 14.57 20.22
C ARG A 200 -18.34 13.95 21.43
N ARG A 201 -19.67 13.99 21.46
CA ARG A 201 -20.56 13.36 22.43
C ARG A 201 -21.72 12.73 21.67
N ILE A 202 -22.14 11.54 22.09
CA ILE A 202 -23.31 10.88 21.50
C ILE A 202 -24.56 11.63 21.98
N ASN A 203 -25.36 12.18 21.06
CA ASN A 203 -26.68 12.70 21.42
C ASN A 203 -27.67 11.55 21.64
N LYS A 204 -28.81 11.79 22.31
CA LYS A 204 -29.77 10.71 22.61
C LYS A 204 -30.20 9.93 21.35
N LYS A 205 -30.35 10.59 20.20
CA LYS A 205 -30.73 9.96 18.94
C LYS A 205 -29.66 8.99 18.43
N GLN A 206 -28.40 9.43 18.42
CA GLN A 206 -27.25 8.60 18.08
C GLN A 206 -27.04 7.44 19.06
N LEU A 207 -27.36 7.63 20.35
CA LEU A 207 -27.31 6.57 21.35
C LEU A 207 -28.33 5.47 21.04
N ILE A 208 -29.52 5.87 20.61
CA ILE A 208 -30.57 4.97 20.14
C ILE A 208 -30.12 4.23 18.88
N ASP A 209 -29.56 4.95 17.89
CA ASP A 209 -29.08 4.34 16.64
C ASP A 209 -27.99 3.29 16.90
N ILE A 210 -27.00 3.63 17.73
CA ILE A 210 -25.92 2.70 18.12
C ILE A 210 -26.49 1.49 18.88
N LEU A 211 -27.46 1.69 19.77
CA LEU A 211 -28.11 0.59 20.50
C LEU A 211 -28.94 -0.29 19.56
N ALA A 212 -29.68 0.29 18.63
CA ALA A 212 -30.46 -0.43 17.64
C ALA A 212 -29.55 -1.31 16.78
N LEU A 213 -28.41 -0.77 16.35
CA LEU A 213 -27.41 -1.51 15.59
C LEU A 213 -26.75 -2.63 16.42
N LYS A 214 -26.21 -2.31 17.60
CA LYS A 214 -25.49 -3.29 18.45
C LYS A 214 -26.39 -4.43 18.94
N LEU A 215 -27.67 -4.13 19.16
CA LEU A 215 -28.65 -5.10 19.64
C LEU A 215 -29.52 -5.68 18.52
N LYS A 216 -29.29 -5.29 17.27
CA LYS A 216 -30.10 -5.68 16.09
C LYS A 216 -31.60 -5.52 16.38
N LEU A 217 -31.99 -4.34 16.88
CA LEU A 217 -33.38 -4.03 17.21
C LEU A 217 -34.18 -3.78 15.93
N ASP A 218 -35.44 -4.20 15.93
CA ASP A 218 -36.44 -3.86 14.92
C ASP A 218 -36.94 -2.41 15.12
N GLU A 219 -37.68 -1.89 14.14
CA GLU A 219 -38.21 -0.51 14.19
C GLU A 219 -39.09 -0.28 15.42
N GLU A 220 -39.93 -1.25 15.79
CA GLU A 220 -40.79 -1.17 16.99
C GLU A 220 -39.97 -1.04 18.29
N LYS A 221 -38.96 -1.90 18.50
CA LYS A 221 -38.12 -1.81 19.71
C LYS A 221 -37.26 -0.56 19.69
N THR A 222 -36.87 -0.09 18.51
CA THR A 222 -36.11 1.16 18.34
C THR A 222 -36.97 2.36 18.77
N GLU A 223 -38.24 2.39 18.38
CA GLU A 223 -39.21 3.36 18.88
C GLU A 223 -39.45 3.24 20.39
N GLU A 224 -39.51 2.03 20.93
CA GLU A 224 -39.72 1.81 22.37
C GLU A 224 -38.55 2.35 23.21
N ILE A 225 -37.31 2.11 22.78
CA ILE A 225 -36.13 2.66 23.45
C ILE A 225 -36.01 4.18 23.24
N SER A 226 -36.56 4.73 22.15
CA SER A 226 -36.49 6.18 21.89
C SER A 226 -37.18 7.03 22.96
N LYS A 227 -38.20 6.46 23.62
CA LYS A 227 -38.97 7.08 24.70
C LYS A 227 -38.22 7.09 26.03
N LYS A 228 -37.22 6.20 26.21
CA LYS A 228 -36.46 6.06 27.46
C LYS A 228 -35.50 7.23 27.69
N SER A 229 -35.22 7.56 28.94
CA SER A 229 -34.18 8.53 29.32
C SER A 229 -32.77 7.98 29.04
N ILE A 230 -31.75 8.85 29.00
CA ILE A 230 -30.36 8.43 28.75
C ILE A 230 -29.90 7.38 29.78
N LEU A 231 -30.22 7.60 31.06
CA LEU A 231 -29.88 6.66 32.13
C LEU A 231 -30.56 5.29 31.96
N GLU A 232 -31.80 5.28 31.46
CA GLU A 232 -32.52 4.03 31.17
C GLU A 232 -31.95 3.31 29.96
N LEU A 233 -31.50 4.04 28.93
CA LEU A 233 -30.80 3.49 27.78
C LEU A 233 -29.47 2.83 28.18
N GLU A 234 -28.68 3.48 29.05
CA GLU A 234 -27.44 2.91 29.58
C GLU A 234 -27.69 1.63 30.41
N ARG A 235 -28.73 1.64 31.26
CA ARG A 235 -29.14 0.45 32.03
C ARG A 235 -29.62 -0.67 31.09
N TYR A 236 -30.36 -0.31 30.05
CA TYR A 236 -30.86 -1.24 29.03
C TYR A 236 -29.71 -1.91 28.27
N ALA A 237 -28.67 -1.14 27.93
CA ALA A 237 -27.44 -1.63 27.31
C ALA A 237 -26.67 -2.58 28.23
N LYS A 238 -26.42 -2.14 29.47
CA LYS A 238 -25.66 -2.90 30.48
C LYS A 238 -26.31 -4.26 30.80
N ARG A 239 -27.64 -4.30 30.90
CA ARG A 239 -28.40 -5.57 31.10
C ARG A 239 -28.19 -6.57 29.97
N ARG A 240 -27.98 -6.09 28.75
CA ARG A 240 -27.72 -6.92 27.57
C ARG A 240 -26.22 -7.12 27.28
N LYS A 241 -25.37 -6.81 28.27
CA LYS A 241 -23.90 -6.89 28.17
C LYS A 241 -23.33 -6.04 27.03
N VAL A 242 -24.06 -5.02 26.59
CA VAL A 242 -23.57 -4.02 25.63
C VAL A 242 -23.02 -2.85 26.42
N ASN A 243 -21.73 -2.57 26.25
CA ASN A 243 -21.06 -1.49 26.94
C ASN A 243 -21.23 -0.22 26.12
N VAL A 244 -22.07 0.71 26.59
CA VAL A 244 -22.37 1.96 25.89
C VAL A 244 -22.09 3.12 26.84
N SER A 245 -21.29 4.07 26.38
CA SER A 245 -20.81 5.22 27.15
C SER A 245 -21.21 6.50 26.40
N ILE A 246 -21.59 7.55 27.14
CA ILE A 246 -21.86 8.89 26.57
C ILE A 246 -20.59 9.44 25.88
N GLU A 247 -19.42 9.09 26.39
CA GLU A 247 -18.15 9.27 25.71
C GLU A 247 -17.93 8.13 24.71
N LEU A 248 -17.86 8.49 23.43
CA LEU A 248 -17.55 7.57 22.33
C LEU A 248 -16.18 6.92 22.59
N LYS A 249 -16.18 5.60 22.78
CA LYS A 249 -14.93 4.84 22.83
C LYS A 249 -14.35 4.75 21.43
N LYS A 250 -13.05 4.47 21.36
CA LYS A 250 -12.36 4.31 20.08
C LYS A 250 -13.00 3.24 19.20
N SER A 251 -13.36 2.09 19.79
CA SER A 251 -14.08 1.01 19.10
C SER A 251 -15.43 1.44 18.55
N ASP A 252 -16.22 2.21 19.32
CA ASP A 252 -17.51 2.74 18.87
C ASP A 252 -17.33 3.72 17.69
N MET A 253 -16.27 4.54 17.70
CA MET A 253 -15.97 5.49 16.63
C MET A 253 -15.57 4.78 15.34
N ILE A 254 -14.75 3.73 15.45
CA ILE A 254 -14.34 2.90 14.31
C ILE A 254 -15.57 2.22 13.72
N GLU A 255 -16.38 1.57 14.55
CA GLU A 255 -17.61 0.89 14.13
C GLU A 255 -18.59 1.85 13.44
N TYR A 256 -18.72 3.08 13.93
CA TYR A 256 -19.54 4.12 13.30
C TYR A 256 -19.05 4.50 11.90
N ILE A 257 -17.73 4.62 11.68
CA ILE A 257 -17.17 4.88 10.35
C ILE A 257 -17.49 3.72 9.40
N LEU A 258 -17.28 2.49 9.85
CA LEU A 258 -17.48 1.28 9.04
C LEU A 258 -18.94 1.14 8.59
N ILE A 259 -19.90 1.28 9.52
CA ILE A 259 -21.33 1.18 9.21
C ILE A 259 -21.77 2.24 8.21
N LYS A 260 -21.22 3.46 8.31
CA LYS A 260 -21.57 4.53 7.36
C LYS A 260 -21.04 4.23 5.96
N LYS A 261 -19.85 3.62 5.86
CA LYS A 261 -19.21 3.24 4.59
C LYS A 261 -19.83 2.00 3.94
N ASP A 262 -20.18 0.98 4.71
CA ASP A 262 -20.71 -0.31 4.21
C ASP A 262 -22.04 -0.18 3.42
N ASN A 263 -22.66 1.01 3.40
CA ASN A 263 -23.87 1.26 2.61
C ASN A 263 -23.59 1.58 1.13
N GLU A 264 -22.33 1.62 0.69
CA GLU A 264 -21.98 1.88 -0.70
C GLU A 264 -21.95 0.56 -1.50
N GLU A 265 -22.89 0.40 -2.45
CA GLU A 265 -22.88 -0.73 -3.37
C GLU A 265 -21.64 -0.70 -4.28
N ILE A 266 -21.04 -1.88 -4.51
CA ILE A 266 -19.91 -2.02 -5.40
C ILE A 266 -20.36 -1.72 -6.83
N GLN A 267 -19.71 -0.75 -7.46
CA GLN A 267 -19.96 -0.40 -8.85
C GLN A 267 -19.57 -1.55 -9.78
N GLU A 268 -20.36 -1.78 -10.84
CA GLU A 268 -20.16 -2.88 -11.79
C GLU A 268 -18.75 -2.89 -12.41
N CYS A 269 -18.18 -1.70 -12.66
CA CYS A 269 -16.85 -1.52 -13.23
C CYS A 269 -15.71 -2.13 -12.38
N TYR A 270 -15.94 -2.38 -11.09
CA TYR A 270 -14.92 -2.95 -10.20
C TYR A 270 -14.87 -4.48 -10.23
N LYS A 271 -15.92 -5.16 -10.73
CA LYS A 271 -16.01 -6.63 -10.68
C LYS A 271 -14.91 -7.34 -11.46
N GLY A 272 -14.58 -6.84 -12.66
CA GLY A 272 -13.50 -7.42 -13.48
C GLY A 272 -12.15 -7.31 -12.77
N SER A 273 -11.88 -6.16 -12.16
CA SER A 273 -10.65 -5.94 -11.40
C SER A 273 -10.60 -6.80 -10.13
N LEU A 274 -11.73 -6.96 -9.42
CA LEU A 274 -11.81 -7.85 -8.26
C LEU A 274 -11.43 -9.28 -8.61
N GLN A 275 -11.92 -9.83 -9.72
CA GLN A 275 -11.57 -11.20 -10.13
C GLN A 275 -10.08 -11.39 -10.42
N ILE A 276 -9.40 -10.36 -10.93
CA ILE A 276 -7.97 -10.41 -11.27
C ILE A 276 -7.10 -10.39 -10.01
N PHE A 277 -7.46 -9.55 -9.04
CA PHE A 277 -6.68 -9.37 -7.82
C PHE A 277 -7.14 -10.27 -6.65
N ASP A 278 -8.28 -10.94 -6.77
CA ASP A 278 -8.79 -11.86 -5.74
C ASP A 278 -7.84 -13.04 -5.50
N GLY A 279 -7.52 -13.28 -4.22
CA GLY A 279 -6.55 -14.28 -3.79
C GLY A 279 -5.09 -13.93 -4.09
N MET A 280 -4.78 -12.72 -4.56
CA MET A 280 -3.42 -12.25 -4.78
C MET A 280 -2.82 -11.68 -3.49
N ASN A 281 -1.77 -12.33 -2.96
CA ASN A 281 -1.01 -11.77 -1.83
C ASN A 281 0.03 -10.75 -2.35
N ILE A 282 -0.42 -9.52 -2.58
CA ILE A 282 0.42 -8.43 -3.10
C ILE A 282 1.60 -8.13 -2.17
N GLU A 283 1.41 -8.21 -0.86
CA GLU A 283 2.47 -7.92 0.10
C GLU A 283 3.60 -8.96 0.03
N GLU A 284 3.25 -10.25 0.03
CA GLU A 284 4.22 -11.34 -0.15
C GLU A 284 4.92 -11.25 -1.50
N TYR A 285 4.18 -10.92 -2.56
CA TYR A 285 4.72 -10.68 -3.89
C TYR A 285 5.81 -9.57 -3.87
N LEU A 286 5.48 -8.41 -3.31
CA LEU A 286 6.40 -7.28 -3.23
C LEU A 286 7.60 -7.55 -2.33
N TYR A 287 7.41 -8.34 -1.26
CA TYR A 287 8.50 -8.81 -0.40
C TYR A 287 9.48 -9.69 -1.17
N ASN A 288 8.99 -10.68 -1.90
CA ASN A 288 9.81 -11.56 -2.73
C ASN A 288 10.58 -10.77 -3.81
N LEU A 289 9.91 -9.83 -4.47
CA LEU A 289 10.54 -8.94 -5.45
C LEU A 289 11.67 -8.09 -4.83
N LYS A 290 11.48 -7.61 -3.58
CA LYS A 290 12.53 -6.86 -2.87
C LYS A 290 13.71 -7.77 -2.49
N PHE A 291 13.43 -9.00 -2.06
CA PHE A 291 14.47 -9.97 -1.74
C PHE A 291 15.33 -10.32 -2.96
N GLU A 292 14.70 -10.53 -4.13
CA GLU A 292 15.39 -10.73 -5.40
C GLU A 292 16.24 -9.52 -5.80
N GLU A 293 15.72 -8.29 -5.63
CA GLU A 293 16.48 -7.05 -5.88
C GLU A 293 17.73 -6.96 -4.98
N ILE A 294 17.61 -7.32 -3.70
CA ILE A 294 18.74 -7.32 -2.76
C ILE A 294 19.76 -8.40 -3.15
N SER A 295 19.29 -9.62 -3.45
CA SER A 295 20.15 -10.74 -3.85
C SER A 295 20.94 -10.43 -5.12
N THR A 296 20.27 -9.85 -6.13
CA THR A 296 20.92 -9.42 -7.39
C THR A 296 21.96 -8.34 -7.14
N LYS A 297 21.65 -7.30 -6.34
CA LYS A 297 22.63 -6.26 -5.96
C LYS A 297 23.84 -6.83 -5.22
N VAL A 298 23.64 -7.75 -4.28
CA VAL A 298 24.74 -8.42 -3.54
C VAL A 298 25.60 -9.24 -4.48
N ASN A 299 24.98 -10.00 -5.40
CA ASN A 299 25.70 -10.80 -6.38
C ASN A 299 26.47 -9.93 -7.38
N GLU A 300 25.91 -8.81 -7.82
CA GLU A 300 26.60 -7.83 -8.65
C GLU A 300 27.77 -7.18 -7.92
N ALA A 301 27.61 -6.81 -6.65
CA ALA A 301 28.69 -6.28 -5.83
C ALA A 301 29.82 -7.29 -5.64
N LYS A 302 29.50 -8.57 -5.36
CA LYS A 302 30.47 -9.67 -5.30
C LYS A 302 31.19 -9.85 -6.64
N ARG A 303 30.47 -9.84 -7.77
CA ARG A 303 31.06 -9.93 -9.12
C ARG A 303 31.99 -8.76 -9.43
N LYS A 304 31.59 -7.52 -9.09
CA LYS A 304 32.44 -6.34 -9.25
C LYS A 304 33.71 -6.45 -8.41
N ARG A 305 33.60 -6.84 -7.13
CA ARG A 305 34.74 -7.07 -6.24
C ARG A 305 35.69 -8.14 -6.79
N ASN A 306 35.15 -9.26 -7.27
CA ASN A 306 35.94 -10.33 -7.87
C ASN A 306 36.65 -9.87 -9.16
N LYS A 307 36.00 -9.08 -10.01
CA LYS A 307 36.65 -8.47 -11.19
C LYS A 307 37.79 -7.52 -10.78
N THR A 308 37.60 -6.69 -9.76
CA THR A 308 38.67 -5.80 -9.27
C THR A 308 39.88 -6.59 -8.75
N ILE A 309 39.63 -7.68 -8.01
CA ILE A 309 40.70 -8.58 -7.52
C ILE A 309 41.43 -9.24 -8.69
N GLN A 310 40.70 -9.74 -9.70
CA GLN A 310 41.30 -10.34 -10.90
C GLN A 310 42.17 -9.34 -11.68
N ILE A 311 41.72 -8.09 -11.82
CA ILE A 311 42.49 -7.03 -12.48
C ILE A 311 43.75 -6.71 -11.66
N ALA A 312 43.64 -6.59 -10.33
CA ALA A 312 44.78 -6.36 -9.46
C ALA A 312 45.82 -7.49 -9.54
N LEU A 313 45.38 -8.76 -9.54
CA LEU A 313 46.26 -9.91 -9.73
C LEU A 313 46.94 -9.91 -11.11
N ALA A 314 46.20 -9.58 -12.18
CA ALA A 314 46.78 -9.49 -13.51
C ALA A 314 47.86 -8.39 -13.60
N VAL A 315 47.66 -7.23 -12.96
CA VAL A 315 48.66 -6.16 -12.88
C VAL A 315 49.90 -6.61 -12.11
N ILE A 316 49.74 -7.31 -10.99
CA ILE A 316 50.87 -7.85 -10.21
C ILE A 316 51.68 -8.85 -11.03
N VAL A 317 51.02 -9.74 -11.79
CA VAL A 317 51.68 -10.70 -12.67
C VAL A 317 52.45 -10.00 -13.79
N VAL A 318 51.87 -8.97 -14.41
CA VAL A 318 52.55 -8.19 -15.47
C VAL A 318 53.77 -7.44 -14.92
N LEU A 319 53.67 -6.83 -13.74
CA LEU A 319 54.79 -6.11 -13.11
C LEU A 319 55.91 -7.06 -12.65
N SER A 320 55.56 -8.24 -12.13
CA SER A 320 56.55 -9.25 -11.70
C SER A 320 57.26 -9.89 -12.89
N VAL A 321 56.55 -10.20 -13.97
CA VAL A 321 57.17 -10.72 -15.21
C VAL A 321 58.04 -9.64 -15.89
N GLY A 322 57.58 -8.38 -15.94
CA GLY A 322 58.35 -7.27 -16.49
C GLY A 322 59.60 -6.93 -15.66
N GLY A 323 59.49 -6.97 -14.33
CA GLY A 323 60.64 -6.79 -13.43
C GLY A 323 61.66 -7.92 -13.54
N TYR A 324 61.20 -9.17 -13.68
CA TYR A 324 62.09 -10.32 -13.90
C TYR A 324 62.85 -10.21 -15.23
N PHE A 325 62.17 -9.83 -16.32
CA PHE A 325 62.81 -9.63 -17.63
C PHE A 325 63.84 -8.50 -17.66
N LEU A 326 63.63 -7.43 -16.88
CA LEU A 326 64.59 -6.34 -16.73
C LEU A 326 65.80 -6.76 -15.87
N ALA A 327 65.58 -7.57 -14.83
CA ALA A 327 66.64 -8.04 -13.96
C ALA A 327 67.54 -9.13 -14.59
N THR A 328 67.05 -9.88 -15.58
CA THR A 328 67.84 -10.89 -16.30
C THR A 328 68.57 -10.36 -17.54
N ASN A 329 68.28 -9.14 -17.97
CA ASN A 329 68.92 -8.49 -19.13
C ASN A 329 69.87 -7.34 -18.75
N LEU A 330 70.18 -7.20 -17.45
CA LEU A 330 71.26 -6.41 -16.86
C LEU A 330 72.35 -7.38 -16.39
#